data_AF-A0A0R1P308-F1
#
_entry.id   AF-A0A0R1P308-F1
#
_cell.length_a   1.000
_cell.length_b   1.000
_cell.length_c   1.000
_cell.angle_alpha   90.00
_cell.angle_beta   90.00
_cell.angle_gamma   90.00
#
_symmetry.space_group_name_H-M   'P 1'
#
loop_
_entity.id
_entity.type
_entity.pdbx_description
1 polymer ?
#
loop_
_entity_poly.entity_id
_entity_poly.type
_entity_poly.pdbx_seq_one_letter_code
_entity_poly.pdbx_strand_id
1 'polypeptide(L)' 'MQRGIASATVSGIKKLIAALKDFGGNDEQILNRLEKDYGDQFSIDELKDFMKQA' A
#
# COMPACT_ATOMS: atom_id res chain seq x y z
N MET A 1 -19.25 0.05 -13.41
CA MET A 1 -18.80 1.11 -12.47
C MET A 1 -17.65 0.66 -11.54
N GLN A 2 -16.81 -0.33 -11.90
CA GLN A 2 -15.79 -0.89 -10.98
C GLN A 2 -14.37 -0.32 -11.14
N ARG A 3 -14.05 0.43 -12.21
CA ARG A 3 -12.68 0.92 -12.47
C ARG A 3 -12.24 2.12 -11.62
N GLY A 4 -13.17 2.90 -11.05
CA GLY A 4 -12.84 4.10 -10.28
C GLY A 4 -12.33 3.81 -8.86
N ILE A 5 -12.87 2.77 -8.21
CA ILE A 5 -12.57 2.45 -6.82
C ILE A 5 -11.13 1.90 -6.69
N ALA A 6 -10.73 0.99 -7.57
CA ALA A 6 -9.38 0.42 -7.55
C ALA A 6 -8.27 1.48 -7.73
N SER A 7 -8.48 2.48 -8.61
CA SER A 7 -7.53 3.57 -8.82
C SER A 7 -7.38 4.48 -7.60
N ALA A 8 -8.51 4.85 -6.97
CA ALA A 8 -8.49 5.64 -5.74
C ALA A 8 -7.82 4.88 -4.59
N THR A 9 -8.06 3.56 -4.48
CA THR A 9 -7.43 2.69 -3.48
C THR A 9 -5.92 2.61 -3.66
N VAL A 10 -5.42 2.39 -4.88
CA VAL A 10 -3.96 2.34 -5.15
C VAL A 10 -3.29 3.69 -4.85
N SER A 11 -3.93 4.80 -5.21
CA SER A 11 -3.40 6.14 -4.91
C SER A 11 -3.36 6.40 -3.39
N GLY A 12 -4.36 5.93 -2.65
CA GLY A 12 -4.39 5.97 -1.18
C GLY A 12 -3.28 5.13 -0.54
N ILE A 13 -3.07 3.91 -1.02
CA ILE A 13 -2.00 3.02 -0.57
C ILE A 13 -0.63 3.67 -0.75
N LYS A 14 -0.35 4.25 -1.93
CA LYS A 14 0.93 4.93 -2.17
C LYS A 14 1.15 6.13 -1.24
N LYS A 15 0.11 6.92 -0.95
CA LYS A 15 0.19 8.02 0.03
C LYS A 15 0.45 7.53 1.44
N LEU A 16 -0.19 6.42 1.85
CA LEU A 16 0.05 5.80 3.14
C LEU A 16 1.50 5.31 3.26
N ILE A 17 2.01 4.63 2.22
CA ILE A 17 3.41 4.17 2.18
C ILE A 17 4.37 5.35 2.34
N ALA A 18 4.18 6.42 1.56
CA ALA A 18 5.02 7.62 1.62
C ALA A 18 4.99 8.26 3.02
N ALA A 19 3.81 8.39 3.62
CA ALA A 19 3.68 8.90 4.98
C ALA A 19 4.42 8.01 5.98
N LEU A 20 4.23 6.69 5.93
CA LEU A 20 4.89 5.76 6.84
C LEU A 20 6.43 5.80 6.70
N LYS A 21 6.95 5.92 5.47
CA LYS A 21 8.40 6.12 5.23
C LYS A 21 8.88 7.45 5.84
N ASP A 22 8.12 8.53 5.66
CA ASP A 22 8.46 9.87 6.19
C ASP A 22 8.49 9.89 7.73
N PHE A 23 7.60 9.12 8.37
CA PHE A 23 7.62 8.87 9.82
C PHE A 23 8.79 7.97 10.30
N GLY A 24 9.64 7.46 9.39
CA GLY A 24 10.76 6.58 9.71
C GLY A 24 10.39 5.10 9.84
N GLY A 25 9.21 4.70 9.35
CA GLY A 25 8.79 3.31 9.29
C GLY A 25 9.66 2.52 8.31
N ASN A 26 10.14 1.36 8.73
CA ASN A 26 10.94 0.48 7.87
C ASN A 26 10.02 -0.36 6.97
N ASP A 27 10.55 -0.85 5.84
CA ASP A 27 9.77 -1.54 4.82
C ASP A 27 8.97 -2.74 5.38
N GLU A 28 9.53 -3.50 6.32
CA GLU A 28 8.81 -4.61 6.97
C GLU A 28 7.57 -4.16 7.75
N GLN A 29 7.65 -3.04 8.47
CA GLN A 29 6.52 -2.51 9.23
C GLN A 29 5.43 -1.97 8.30
N ILE A 30 5.85 -1.31 7.22
CA ILE A 30 4.94 -0.80 6.20
C ILE A 30 4.22 -1.97 5.52
N LEU A 31 4.95 -3.00 5.11
CA LEU A 31 4.38 -4.18 4.46
C LEU A 31 3.38 -4.89 5.37
N ASN A 32 3.73 -5.11 6.65
CA ASN A 32 2.85 -5.77 7.61
C ASN A 32 1.56 -4.96 7.84
N ARG A 33 1.66 -3.61 7.82
CA ARG A 33 0.48 -2.74 7.89
C ARG A 33 -0.38 -2.83 6.64
N LEU A 34 0.24 -2.83 5.46
CA LEU A 34 -0.47 -2.98 4.19
C LEU A 34 -1.17 -4.33 4.08
N GLU A 35 -0.53 -5.41 4.52
CA GLU A 35 -1.10 -6.74 4.51
C GLU A 35 -2.32 -6.82 5.43
N LYS A 36 -2.28 -6.15 6.58
CA LYS A 36 -3.40 -6.09 7.52
C LYS A 36 -4.59 -5.26 7.01
N ASP A 37 -4.33 -4.14 6.33
CA ASP A 37 -5.39 -3.22 5.87
C ASP A 37 -5.92 -3.58 4.47
N TYR A 38 -5.11 -4.25 3.65
CA TYR A 38 -5.36 -4.47 2.22
C TYR A 38 -5.09 -5.90 1.73
N GLY A 39 -4.68 -6.84 2.60
CA GLY A 39 -4.39 -8.23 2.22
C GLY A 39 -5.60 -9.01 1.70
N ASP A 40 -6.82 -8.59 2.05
CA ASP A 40 -8.06 -9.12 1.48
C ASP A 40 -8.29 -8.67 0.02
N GLN A 41 -7.61 -7.61 -0.42
CA GLN A 41 -7.79 -6.97 -1.73
C GLN A 41 -6.60 -7.14 -2.66
N PHE A 42 -5.39 -7.21 -2.12
CA PHE A 42 -4.15 -7.26 -2.88
C PHE A 42 -3.21 -8.33 -2.30
N SER A 43 -2.49 -8.99 -3.19
CA SER A 43 -1.49 -9.98 -2.78
C SER A 43 -0.27 -9.28 -2.18
N ILE A 44 0.49 -10.00 -1.34
CA ILE A 44 1.76 -9.49 -0.75
C ILE A 44 2.71 -8.97 -1.84
N ASP A 45 2.80 -9.64 -2.98
CA ASP A 45 3.64 -9.19 -4.11
C ASP A 45 3.15 -7.86 -4.71
N GLU A 46 1.84 -7.63 -4.81
CA GLU A 46 1.28 -6.36 -5.28
C GLU A 46 1.56 -5.24 -4.27
N LEU A 47 1.42 -5.51 -2.97
CA LEU A 47 1.74 -4.55 -1.92
C LEU A 47 3.22 -4.16 -1.93
N LYS A 48 4.13 -5.13 -2.12
CA LYS A 48 5.56 -4.87 -2.31
C LYS A 48 5.83 -4.05 -3.56
N ASP A 49 5.10 -4.31 -4.65
CA ASP A 49 5.23 -3.53 -5.88
C ASP A 49 4.79 -2.08 -5.68
N PHE A 50 3.69 -1.84 -4.95
CA PHE A 50 3.28 -0.49 -4.58
C PHE A 50 4.32 0.24 -3.73
N MET A 51 5.02 -0.47 -2.83
CA MET A 51 6.10 0.11 -2.02
C MET A 51 7.34 0.48 -2.81
N LYS A 52 7.65 -0.24 -3.89
CA LYS A 52 8.75 0.12 -4.81
C LYS A 52 8.42 1.33 -5.68
N GLN A 53 7.14 1.54 -5.95
CA GLN A 53 6.63 2.66 -6.77
C GLN A 53 6.25 3.90 -5.95
N ALA A 54 6.42 3.87 -4.62
CA ALA A 54 6.02 4.93 -3.69
C ALA A 54 7.22 5.65 -3.07
#